data_AF-A0A1G7GBM9-F1
#
_entry.id   AF-A0A1G7GBM9-F1
#
_cell.length_a   1.000
_cell.length_b   1.000
_cell.length_c   1.000
_cell.angle_alpha   90.00
_cell.angle_beta   90.00
_cell.angle_gamma   90.00
#
_symmetry.space_group_name_H-M   'P 1'
#
loop_
_entity.id
_entity.type
_entity.pdbx_description
1 polymer ?
#
loop_
_entity_poly.entity_id
_entity_poly.type
_entity_poly.pdbx_seq_one_letter_code
_entity_poly.pdbx_strand_id
1 'polypeptide(L)'
;MSVTQFNDLSKLREARRAEAALARGEAPPVTEALPAGRLTTKQFNRHLAHVLEEQTKSAITKYVGDIEPAEVLDLARRVANLRARYVATALAAAGGTAPPTKAEIDEMRFMRERIEELEQAFTAVREAIANEVVQVKNVVSD
;
A
#
# COMPACT_ATOMS: atom_id res chain seq x y z
N MET A 1 7.43 20.18 -18.32
CA MET A 1 6.59 18.99 -18.58
C MET A 1 5.69 18.74 -17.37
N SER A 2 4.40 19.02 -17.57
CA SER A 2 3.19 18.60 -16.85
C SER A 2 3.27 18.12 -15.38
N VAL A 3 2.76 18.96 -14.47
CA VAL A 3 2.37 18.63 -13.08
C VAL A 3 0.89 18.16 -13.02
N THR A 4 0.23 17.91 -14.15
CA THR A 4 -1.22 17.64 -14.18
C THR A 4 -1.63 16.19 -13.90
N GLN A 5 -0.71 15.22 -13.87
CA GLN A 5 -1.06 13.80 -13.70
C GLN A 5 -1.46 13.38 -12.27
N PHE A 6 -0.99 14.07 -11.22
CA PHE A 6 -1.35 13.71 -9.84
C PHE A 6 -2.78 14.13 -9.46
N ASN A 7 -3.25 15.24 -10.06
CA ASN A 7 -4.58 15.78 -9.78
C ASN A 7 -5.71 14.98 -10.43
N ASP A 8 -5.40 14.14 -11.42
CA ASP A 8 -6.36 13.23 -12.06
C ASP A 8 -6.57 11.94 -11.25
N LEU A 9 -5.50 11.42 -10.64
CA LEU A 9 -5.58 10.22 -9.80
C LEU A 9 -6.30 10.48 -8.47
N SER A 10 -6.15 11.68 -7.89
CA SER A 10 -6.92 12.09 -6.71
C SER A 10 -8.41 12.20 -7.02
N LYS A 11 -8.77 12.78 -8.17
CA LYS A 11 -10.17 12.89 -8.62
C LYS A 11 -10.82 11.54 -8.93
N LEU A 12 -10.09 10.61 -9.54
CA LEU A 12 -10.58 9.24 -9.78
C LEU A 12 -10.78 8.47 -8.47
N ARG A 13 -9.90 8.68 -7.49
CA ARG A 13 -10.05 8.11 -6.13
C ARG A 13 -11.22 8.74 -5.38
N GLU A 14 -11.41 10.05 -5.48
CA GLU A 14 -12.56 10.74 -4.88
C GLU A 14 -13.88 10.31 -5.51
N ALA A 15 -13.93 10.11 -6.82
CA ALA A 15 -15.10 9.60 -7.52
C ALA A 15 -15.44 8.17 -7.08
N ARG A 16 -14.46 7.25 -7.05
CA ARG A 16 -14.65 5.88 -6.52
C ARG A 16 -15.04 5.88 -5.04
N ARG A 17 -14.46 6.78 -4.24
CA ARG A 17 -14.78 6.92 -2.82
C ARG A 17 -16.20 7.46 -2.63
N ALA A 18 -16.65 8.40 -3.47
CA ALA A 18 -18.00 8.93 -3.48
C ALA A 18 -19.03 7.89 -3.91
N GLU A 19 -18.68 7.03 -4.86
CA GLU A 19 -19.51 5.93 -5.35
C GLU A 19 -19.65 4.81 -4.29
N ALA A 20 -18.53 4.41 -3.66
CA ALA A 20 -18.54 3.51 -2.50
C ALA A 20 -19.27 4.12 -1.28
N ALA A 21 -19.25 5.45 -1.19
CA ALA A 21 -20.02 6.22 -0.22
C ALA A 21 -21.52 6.23 -0.52
N LEU A 22 -21.95 6.17 -1.77
CA LEU A 22 -23.37 6.13 -2.13
C LEU A 22 -23.95 4.73 -1.94
N ALA A 23 -23.11 3.69 -1.96
CA ALA A 23 -23.47 2.33 -1.53
C ALA A 23 -23.59 2.16 0.00
N ARG A 24 -23.38 3.23 0.80
CA ARG A 24 -23.54 3.25 2.27
C ARG A 24 -25.01 3.08 2.67
N GLY A 25 -25.45 1.84 2.85
CA GLY A 25 -26.34 1.52 3.96
C GLY A 25 -25.52 1.56 5.25
N GLU A 26 -25.95 2.33 6.23
CA GLU A 26 -25.32 2.46 7.55
C GLU A 26 -25.45 1.13 8.31
N ALA A 27 -24.51 0.21 8.08
CA ALA A 27 -24.44 -1.04 8.84
C ALA A 27 -23.92 -0.74 10.25
N PRO A 28 -24.61 -1.20 11.31
CA PRO A 28 -24.16 -1.00 12.69
C PRO A 28 -22.79 -1.66 12.93
N PRO A 29 -21.99 -1.15 13.89
CA PRO A 29 -20.71 -1.75 14.23
C PRO A 29 -20.93 -3.19 14.72
N VAL A 30 -20.34 -4.14 14.00
CA VAL A 30 -20.32 -5.55 14.42
C VAL A 30 -19.36 -5.66 15.60
N THR A 31 -19.86 -5.50 16.82
CA THR A 31 -19.11 -5.82 18.04
C THR A 31 -19.12 -7.33 18.22
N GLU A 32 -18.04 -8.00 17.82
CA GLU A 32 -17.86 -9.41 18.08
C GLU A 32 -17.77 -9.63 19.61
N ALA A 33 -18.67 -10.45 20.16
CA ALA A 33 -18.76 -10.66 21.59
C ALA A 33 -17.59 -11.54 22.08
N LEU A 34 -16.92 -11.11 23.15
CA LEU A 34 -15.89 -11.92 23.81
C LEU A 34 -16.47 -13.28 24.22
N PRO A 35 -15.73 -14.39 24.06
CA PRO A 35 -16.22 -15.70 24.47
C PRO A 35 -16.51 -15.73 25.98
N ALA A 36 -17.64 -16.33 26.35
CA ALA A 36 -18.12 -16.32 27.72
C ALA A 36 -17.17 -17.09 28.67
N GLY A 37 -16.54 -16.39 29.61
CA GLY A 37 -15.69 -16.97 30.67
C GLY A 37 -14.39 -16.21 30.93
N ARG A 38 -13.60 -16.69 31.91
CA ARG A 38 -12.24 -16.17 32.16
C ARG A 38 -11.27 -16.75 31.12
N LEU A 39 -10.83 -15.91 30.19
CA LEU A 39 -9.80 -16.27 29.21
C LEU A 39 -8.40 -16.20 29.83
N THR A 40 -7.54 -17.15 29.48
CA THR A 40 -6.10 -16.99 29.71
C THR A 40 -5.52 -15.94 28.77
N THR A 41 -4.42 -15.28 29.16
CA THR A 41 -3.73 -14.28 28.31
C THR A 41 -3.38 -14.83 26.93
N LYS A 42 -3.00 -16.12 26.83
CA LYS A 42 -2.71 -16.79 25.56
C LYS A 42 -3.95 -16.92 24.67
N GLN A 43 -5.09 -17.30 25.25
CA GLN A 43 -6.36 -17.41 24.51
C GLN A 43 -6.86 -16.04 24.07
N PHE A 44 -6.72 -15.02 24.91
CA PHE A 44 -7.07 -13.64 24.54
C PHE A 44 -6.21 -13.11 23.40
N ASN A 45 -4.89 -13.31 23.42
CA ASN A 45 -4.01 -12.91 22.32
C ASN A 45 -4.33 -13.63 21.00
N ARG A 46 -4.66 -14.93 21.05
CA ARG A 46 -5.09 -15.67 19.87
C ARG A 46 -6.40 -15.13 19.32
N HIS A 47 -7.36 -14.82 20.20
CA HIS A 47 -8.62 -14.20 19.79
C HIS A 47 -8.41 -12.81 19.19
N LEU A 48 -7.60 -11.95 19.81
CA LEU A 48 -7.26 -10.64 19.25
C LEU A 48 -6.63 -10.72 17.87
N ALA A 49 -5.72 -11.67 17.65
CA ALA A 49 -5.11 -11.88 16.33
C ALA A 49 -6.16 -12.25 15.28
N HIS A 50 -7.12 -13.11 15.64
CA HIS A 50 -8.24 -13.48 14.77
C HIS A 50 -9.16 -12.29 14.45
N VAL A 51 -9.59 -11.54 15.47
CA VAL A 51 -10.43 -10.35 15.28
C VAL A 51 -9.70 -9.33 14.40
N LEU A 52 -8.42 -9.11 14.64
CA LEU A 52 -7.61 -8.20 13.83
C LEU A 52 -7.55 -8.65 12.37
N GLU A 53 -7.36 -9.94 12.12
CA GLU A 53 -7.33 -10.49 10.75
C GLU A 53 -8.66 -10.28 10.04
N GLU A 54 -9.80 -10.60 10.68
CA GLU A 54 -11.13 -10.40 10.08
C GLU A 54 -11.45 -8.93 9.83
N GLN A 55 -11.15 -8.06 10.80
CA GLN A 55 -11.35 -6.61 10.65
C GLN A 55 -10.46 -6.04 9.56
N THR A 56 -9.22 -6.54 9.43
CA THR A 56 -8.30 -6.13 8.36
C THR A 56 -8.82 -6.56 7.00
N LYS A 57 -9.29 -7.80 6.84
CA LYS A 57 -9.93 -8.27 5.60
C LYS A 57 -11.12 -7.40 5.22
N SER A 58 -12.03 -7.16 6.17
CA SER A 58 -13.20 -6.30 5.97
C SER A 58 -12.83 -4.87 5.58
N ALA A 59 -11.86 -4.27 6.27
CA ALA A 59 -11.39 -2.93 5.98
C ALA A 59 -10.71 -2.85 4.59
N ILE A 60 -9.91 -3.85 4.23
CA ILE A 60 -9.25 -3.90 2.93
C ILE A 60 -10.29 -3.99 1.81
N THR A 61 -11.28 -4.89 1.90
CA THR A 61 -12.38 -4.96 0.92
C THR A 61 -13.11 -3.62 0.80
N LYS A 62 -13.32 -2.93 1.93
CA LYS A 62 -14.00 -1.63 1.97
C LYS A 62 -13.21 -0.48 1.34
N TYR A 63 -11.88 -0.43 1.54
CA TYR A 63 -11.06 0.73 1.15
C TYR A 63 -10.27 0.53 -0.14
N VAL A 64 -9.89 -0.71 -0.45
CA VAL A 64 -9.06 -1.06 -1.62
C VAL A 64 -9.93 -1.53 -2.77
N GLY A 65 -10.98 -2.33 -2.49
CA GLY A 65 -11.79 -2.97 -3.51
C GLY A 65 -10.97 -3.90 -4.41
N ASP A 66 -11.48 -4.20 -5.61
CA ASP A 66 -10.78 -5.03 -6.58
C ASP A 66 -9.61 -4.27 -7.22
N ILE A 67 -8.43 -4.87 -7.16
CA ILE A 67 -7.22 -4.29 -7.76
C ILE A 67 -7.15 -4.63 -9.25
N GLU A 68 -6.83 -3.64 -10.07
CA GLU A 68 -6.51 -3.90 -11.49
C GLU A 68 -5.06 -4.39 -11.63
N PRO A 69 -4.78 -5.44 -12.42
CA PRO A 69 -3.40 -5.91 -12.65
C PRO A 69 -2.45 -4.79 -13.08
N ALA A 70 -2.96 -3.84 -13.87
CA ALA A 70 -2.20 -2.67 -14.32
C ALA A 70 -1.73 -1.79 -13.16
N GLU A 71 -2.50 -1.64 -12.09
CA GLU A 71 -2.14 -0.83 -10.92
C GLU A 71 -0.94 -1.45 -10.17
N VAL A 72 -0.92 -2.78 -10.03
CA VAL A 72 0.20 -3.52 -9.42
C VAL A 72 1.46 -3.40 -10.27
N LEU A 73 1.32 -3.55 -11.59
CA LEU A 73 2.43 -3.39 -12.53
C LEU A 73 2.98 -1.96 -12.52
N ASP A 74 2.11 -0.96 -12.43
CA ASP A 74 2.51 0.44 -12.37
C ASP A 74 3.22 0.78 -11.06
N LEU A 75 2.81 0.19 -9.93
CA LEU A 75 3.53 0.30 -8.67
C LEU A 75 4.95 -0.29 -8.80
N ALA A 76 5.07 -1.51 -9.35
CA ALA A 76 6.36 -2.15 -9.59
C ALA A 76 7.27 -1.30 -10.50
N ARG A 77 6.72 -0.76 -11.60
CA ARG A 77 7.44 0.14 -12.51
C ARG A 77 7.90 1.41 -11.81
N ARG A 78 7.07 2.02 -10.96
CA ARG A 78 7.43 3.22 -10.18
C ARG A 78 8.60 2.95 -9.25
N VAL A 79 8.60 1.82 -8.54
CA VAL A 79 9.72 1.41 -7.67
C VAL A 79 10.99 1.21 -8.50
N ALA A 80 10.90 0.48 -9.61
CA ALA A 80 12.04 0.23 -10.50
C ALA A 80 12.64 1.55 -11.05
N ASN A 81 11.79 2.47 -11.50
CA ASN A 81 12.22 3.77 -12.01
C ASN A 81 12.90 4.63 -10.94
N LEU A 82 12.39 4.62 -9.70
CA LEU A 82 13.02 5.34 -8.59
C LEU A 82 14.39 4.75 -8.25
N ARG A 83 14.51 3.41 -8.19
CA ARG A 83 15.80 2.73 -7.98
C ARG A 83 16.79 3.09 -9.08
N ALA A 84 16.38 3.05 -10.34
CA ALA A 84 17.23 3.42 -11.47
C ALA A 84 17.72 4.87 -11.37
N ARG A 85 16.85 5.81 -11.02
CA ARG A 85 17.21 7.21 -10.79
C ARG A 85 18.17 7.38 -9.63
N TYR A 86 17.91 6.72 -8.50
CA TYR A 86 18.80 6.77 -7.34
C TYR A 86 20.21 6.28 -7.69
N VAL A 87 20.33 5.15 -8.38
CA VAL A 87 21.62 4.61 -8.84
C VAL A 87 22.30 5.57 -9.81
N ALA A 88 21.57 6.12 -10.78
CA ALA A 88 22.11 7.09 -11.72
C ALA A 88 22.65 8.34 -11.01
N THR A 89 21.91 8.90 -10.05
CA THR A 89 22.34 10.05 -9.26
C THR A 89 23.55 9.72 -8.39
N ALA A 90 23.58 8.54 -7.75
CA ALA A 90 24.71 8.11 -6.94
C ALA A 90 26.00 7.93 -7.76
N LEU A 91 25.89 7.34 -8.97
CA LEU A 91 27.01 7.20 -9.89
C LEU A 91 27.50 8.55 -10.42
N ALA A 92 26.58 9.46 -10.73
CA ALA A 92 26.93 10.82 -11.15
C ALA A 92 27.70 11.58 -10.04
N ALA A 93 27.24 11.45 -8.78
CA ALA A 93 27.90 12.04 -7.63
C ALA A 93 29.29 11.42 -7.36
N ALA A 94 29.46 10.12 -7.61
CA ALA A 94 30.75 9.43 -7.45
C ALA A 94 31.74 9.74 -8.59
N GLY A 95 31.25 10.04 -9.80
CA GLY A 95 32.07 10.39 -10.96
C GLY A 95 32.61 11.83 -10.92
N GLY A 96 32.10 12.68 -10.02
CA GLY A 96 32.59 14.04 -9.82
C GLY A 96 33.96 14.09 -9.13
N THR A 97 34.78 15.08 -9.48
CA THR A 97 36.07 15.31 -8.81
C THR A 97 35.93 15.98 -7.43
N ALA A 98 34.76 16.58 -7.17
CA ALA A 98 34.43 17.21 -5.90
C ALA A 98 33.47 16.31 -5.10
N PRO A 99 33.53 16.34 -3.75
CA PRO A 99 32.55 15.64 -2.91
C PRO A 99 31.11 16.08 -3.21
N PRO A 100 30.11 15.19 -3.05
CA PRO A 100 28.72 15.53 -3.24
C PRO A 100 28.31 16.68 -2.31
N THR A 101 27.54 17.61 -2.86
CA THR A 101 26.94 18.70 -2.13
C THR A 101 25.89 18.18 -1.16
N LYS A 102 25.58 18.96 -0.13
CA LYS A 102 24.50 18.65 0.81
C LYS A 102 23.15 18.44 0.09
N ALA A 103 22.87 19.25 -0.94
CA ALA A 103 21.64 19.14 -1.72
C ALA A 103 21.53 17.79 -2.44
N GLU A 104 22.62 17.30 -3.05
CA GLU A 104 22.65 15.99 -3.71
C GLU A 104 22.49 14.84 -2.71
N ILE A 105 23.11 14.95 -1.53
CA ILE A 105 22.95 13.96 -0.45
C ILE A 105 21.50 13.92 0.05
N ASP A 106 20.87 15.09 0.23
CA ASP A 106 19.49 15.20 0.69
C ASP A 106 18.52 14.66 -0.38
N GLU A 107 18.76 14.92 -1.67
CA GLU A 107 17.97 14.34 -2.76
C GLU A 107 18.09 12.80 -2.79
N MET A 108 19.30 12.27 -2.67
CA MET A 108 19.54 10.83 -2.60
C MET A 108 18.87 10.19 -1.38
N ARG A 109 18.89 10.86 -0.22
CA ARG A 109 18.21 10.39 0.98
C ARG A 109 16.70 10.33 0.78
N PHE A 110 16.12 11.39 0.23
CA PHE A 110 14.71 11.46 -0.06
C PHE A 110 14.26 10.39 -1.07
N MET A 111 15.08 10.11 -2.09
CA MET A 111 14.82 9.01 -3.01
C MET A 111 14.83 7.65 -2.30
N ARG A 112 15.80 7.40 -1.42
CA ARG A 112 15.87 6.15 -0.64
C ARG A 112 14.65 5.95 0.25
N GLU A 113 14.23 6.97 1.00
CA GLU A 113 13.03 6.90 1.86
C GLU A 113 11.77 6.56 1.04
N ARG A 114 11.62 7.19 -0.14
CA ARG A 114 10.51 6.89 -1.05
C ARG A 114 10.57 5.49 -1.64
N ILE A 115 11.76 4.99 -1.94
CA ILE A 115 11.97 3.64 -2.43
C ILE A 115 11.54 2.64 -1.34
N GLU A 116 12.01 2.83 -0.11
CA GLU A 116 11.68 1.97 1.04
C GLU A 116 10.17 1.92 1.29
N GLU A 117 9.50 3.06 1.33
CA GLU A 117 8.04 3.12 1.53
C GLU A 117 7.28 2.38 0.41
N LEU A 118 7.66 2.60 -0.85
CA LEU A 118 6.98 1.96 -1.97
C LEU A 118 7.27 0.45 -2.06
N GLU A 119 8.44 0.00 -1.60
CA GLU A 119 8.77 -1.42 -1.49
C GLU A 119 7.97 -2.11 -0.39
N GLN A 120 7.80 -1.45 0.76
CA GLN A 120 6.93 -1.93 1.82
C GLN A 120 5.48 -2.01 1.33
N ALA A 121 5.00 -0.96 0.65
CA ALA A 121 3.66 -0.97 0.06
C ALA A 121 3.49 -2.08 -1.00
N PHE A 122 4.46 -2.27 -1.89
CA PHE A 122 4.42 -3.34 -2.89
C PHE A 122 4.44 -4.73 -2.27
N THR A 123 5.22 -4.92 -1.21
CA THR A 123 5.27 -6.17 -0.44
C THR A 123 3.92 -6.44 0.23
N ALA A 124 3.34 -5.43 0.89
CA ALA A 124 2.02 -5.55 1.51
C ALA A 124 0.93 -5.91 0.49
N VAL A 125 0.95 -5.30 -0.70
CA VAL A 125 0.01 -5.64 -1.79
C VAL A 125 0.21 -7.09 -2.25
N ARG A 126 1.46 -7.53 -2.46
CA ARG A 126 1.74 -8.91 -2.85
C ARG A 126 1.28 -9.92 -1.82
N GLU A 127 1.51 -9.66 -0.54
CA GLU A 127 1.05 -10.51 0.56
C GLU A 127 -0.47 -10.55 0.64
N ALA A 128 -1.13 -9.39 0.47
CA ALA A 128 -2.59 -9.33 0.45
C ALA A 128 -3.20 -10.12 -0.72
N ILE A 129 -2.56 -10.11 -1.89
CA ILE A 129 -2.96 -10.94 -3.04
C ILE A 129 -2.71 -12.42 -2.74
N ALA A 130 -1.52 -12.78 -2.22
CA ALA A 130 -1.16 -14.16 -1.94
C ALA A 130 -2.02 -14.82 -0.86
N ASN A 131 -2.49 -14.03 0.11
CA ASN A 131 -3.40 -14.48 1.17
C ASN A 131 -4.88 -14.36 0.79
N GLU A 132 -5.17 -14.06 -0.49
CA GLU A 132 -6.54 -13.88 -1.02
C GLU A 132 -7.38 -12.83 -0.27
N VAL A 133 -6.70 -11.90 0.40
CA VAL A 133 -7.34 -10.78 1.11
C VAL A 133 -7.85 -9.74 0.13
N VAL A 134 -7.23 -9.65 -1.06
CA VAL A 134 -7.64 -8.79 -2.16
C VAL A 134 -7.77 -9.59 -3.44
N GLN A 135 -8.85 -9.36 -4.18
CA GLN A 135 -9.03 -9.92 -5.51
C GLN A 135 -8.38 -9.03 -6.56
N VAL A 136 -7.65 -9.67 -7.48
CA VAL A 136 -7.10 -9.01 -8.66
C VAL A 136 -8.01 -9.33 -9.84
N LYS A 137 -8.55 -8.29 -10.49
CA LYS A 137 -9.48 -8.48 -11.62
C LYS A 137 -8.85 -9.34 -12.71
N ASN A 138 -9.62 -10.32 -13.21
CA ASN A 138 -9.23 -11.21 -14.29
C ASN A 138 -7.98 -12.08 -14.01
N VAL A 139 -7.63 -12.28 -12.73
CA VAL A 139 -6.62 -13.26 -12.31
C VAL A 139 -7.34 -14.33 -11.50
N VAL A 140 -7.24 -15.58 -11.95
CA VAL A 140 -7.84 -16.72 -11.26
C VAL A 140 -6.79 -17.30 -10.32
N SER A 141 -7.13 -17.48 -9.04
CA SER A 141 -6.31 -18.26 -8.09
C SER A 141 -6.27 -19.72 -8.54
N ASP A 142 -5.09 -20.34 -8.56
CA ASP A 142 -4.91 -21.78 -8.79
C ASP A 142 -5.33 -22.62 -7.57
#